data_AF-A0A1B6G7Y2-F1
#
_entry.id   AF-A0A1B6G7Y2-F1
#
_cell.length_a   1.000
_cell.length_b   1.000
_cell.length_c   1.000
_cell.angle_alpha   90.00
_cell.angle_beta   90.00
_cell.angle_gamma   90.00
#
_symmetry.space_group_name_H-M   'P 1'
#
loop_
_entity.id
_entity.type
_entity.pdbx_description
1 polymer ?
#
loop_
_entity_poly.entity_id
_entity_poly.type
_entity_poly.pdbx_seq_one_letter_code
_entity_poly.pdbx_strand_id
1 'polypeptide(L)'
;KDKQFGKVNLFTPHSNPDAEVSSQIKAYKQYTLKRAYEGETFFWGLLPQPGDHLLFIFKTPLFIKKYTFRSGNAEHPSDRLYNTTVEVLPQQLPVTYDTYNTTADGFVIVGKFDSLGLAEGSVPRVLGIIRQMRL
;
A
#
# COMPACT_ATOMS: atom_id res chain seq x y z
N LYS A 1 -29.83 -3.93 27.82
CA LYS A 1 -28.55 -4.67 27.96
C LYS A 1 -28.09 -5.01 26.54
N ASP A 2 -27.48 -4.04 25.88
CA ASP A 2 -27.12 -4.12 24.46
C ASP A 2 -25.80 -4.88 24.28
N LYS A 3 -25.89 -6.14 23.86
CA LYS A 3 -24.76 -7.08 23.70
C LYS A 3 -23.94 -6.85 22.40
N GLN A 4 -23.98 -5.66 21.81
CA GLN A 4 -23.21 -5.33 20.59
C GLN A 4 -22.49 -3.97 20.65
N PHE A 5 -22.43 -3.30 21.80
CA PHE A 5 -21.54 -2.15 21.94
C PHE A 5 -20.07 -2.62 21.97
N GLY A 6 -19.29 -2.24 20.95
CA GLY A 6 -17.85 -2.02 21.13
C GLY A 6 -16.86 -2.90 20.37
N LYS A 7 -17.26 -3.71 19.36
CA LYS A 7 -16.25 -4.24 18.44
C LYS A 7 -15.79 -3.11 17.52
N VAL A 8 -14.68 -2.48 17.88
CA VAL A 8 -14.06 -1.48 17.02
C VAL A 8 -13.52 -2.18 15.78
N ASN A 9 -13.94 -1.74 14.60
CA ASN A 9 -13.43 -2.29 13.34
C ASN A 9 -11.94 -1.91 13.20
N LEU A 10 -11.07 -2.93 13.23
CA LEU A 10 -9.62 -2.74 13.13
C LEU A 10 -9.11 -2.63 11.69
N PHE A 11 -9.96 -2.97 10.72
CA PHE A 11 -9.70 -2.86 9.29
C PHE A 11 -11.00 -2.62 8.53
N THR A 12 -10.91 -2.20 7.27
CA THR A 12 -12.04 -2.05 6.37
C THR A 12 -11.99 -3.13 5.30
N PRO A 13 -12.98 -4.03 5.20
CA PRO A 13 -13.08 -4.99 4.10
C PRO A 13 -13.13 -4.27 2.75
N HIS A 14 -12.45 -4.83 1.76
CA HIS A 14 -12.35 -4.26 0.42
C HIS A 14 -12.01 -5.35 -0.60
N SER A 15 -12.05 -5.00 -1.88
CA SER A 15 -11.64 -5.89 -2.97
C SER A 15 -10.63 -5.14 -3.83
N ASN A 16 -9.47 -5.73 -4.02
CA ASN A 16 -8.40 -5.20 -4.86
C ASN A 16 -8.28 -6.01 -6.15
N PRO A 17 -7.66 -5.46 -7.20
CA PRO A 17 -7.29 -6.23 -8.38
C PRO A 17 -6.39 -7.43 -8.03
N ASP A 18 -6.33 -8.42 -8.92
CA ASP A 18 -5.45 -9.56 -8.72
C ASP A 18 -3.97 -9.15 -8.74
N ALA A 19 -3.26 -9.43 -7.65
CA ALA A 19 -1.82 -9.21 -7.53
C ALA A 19 -1.13 -10.30 -6.71
N GLU A 20 0.14 -10.53 -7.02
CA GLU A 20 1.06 -11.21 -6.13
C GLU A 20 1.63 -10.17 -5.17
N VAL A 21 1.56 -10.46 -3.86
CA VAL A 21 2.03 -9.52 -2.85
C VAL A 21 3.12 -10.14 -1.98
N SER A 22 4.14 -9.35 -1.67
CA SER A 22 5.26 -9.78 -0.84
C SER A 22 5.75 -8.64 0.04
N SER A 23 6.40 -8.99 1.14
CA SER A 23 6.86 -8.04 2.15
C SER A 23 8.21 -8.49 2.67
N GLN A 24 9.15 -7.56 2.78
CA GLN A 24 10.40 -7.79 3.52
C GLN A 24 10.19 -7.71 5.03
N ILE A 25 9.12 -7.04 5.47
CA ILE A 25 8.70 -6.96 6.86
C ILE A 25 8.06 -8.29 7.27
N LYS A 26 8.60 -8.92 8.31
CA LYS A 26 8.07 -10.18 8.85
C LYS A 26 6.70 -9.97 9.50
N ALA A 27 5.70 -10.71 9.02
CA ALA A 27 4.34 -10.68 9.57
C ALA A 27 4.25 -11.30 10.98
N TYR A 28 3.39 -10.73 11.80
CA TYR A 28 3.01 -11.25 13.10
C TYR A 28 1.81 -12.19 12.97
N LYS A 29 2.04 -13.47 13.29
CA LYS A 29 1.02 -14.53 13.26
C LYS A 29 0.28 -14.55 11.92
N GLN A 30 -1.06 -14.49 11.94
CA GLN A 30 -1.93 -14.56 10.76
C GLN A 30 -2.15 -13.21 10.04
N TYR A 31 -1.57 -12.11 10.51
CA TYR A 31 -1.81 -10.77 9.97
C TYR A 31 -0.85 -10.46 8.81
N THR A 32 -0.95 -11.23 7.73
CA THR A 32 -0.03 -11.15 6.58
C THR A 32 -0.44 -10.07 5.57
N LEU A 33 0.52 -9.58 4.78
CA LEU A 33 0.25 -8.60 3.72
C LEU A 33 -0.79 -9.12 2.71
N LYS A 34 -0.72 -10.41 2.38
CA LYS A 34 -1.68 -11.08 1.49
C LYS A 34 -3.12 -10.94 1.99
N ARG A 35 -3.36 -11.29 3.25
CA ARG A 35 -4.72 -11.23 3.81
C ARG A 35 -5.20 -9.79 3.99
N ALA A 36 -4.28 -8.85 4.22
CA ALA A 36 -4.60 -7.42 4.23
C ALA A 36 -5.02 -6.91 2.85
N TYR A 37 -4.28 -7.31 1.80
CA TYR A 37 -4.59 -6.97 0.42
C TYR A 37 -5.89 -7.59 -0.08
N GLU A 38 -6.22 -8.80 0.38
CA GLU A 38 -7.47 -9.49 0.07
C GLU A 38 -8.68 -8.93 0.86
N GLY A 39 -8.44 -7.93 1.74
CA GLY A 39 -9.50 -7.34 2.56
C GLY A 39 -10.04 -8.27 3.64
N GLU A 40 -9.31 -9.33 4.00
CA GLU A 40 -9.71 -10.31 5.01
C GLU A 40 -9.33 -9.87 6.43
N THR A 41 -8.26 -9.08 6.57
CA THR A 41 -7.77 -8.53 7.84
C THR A 41 -6.85 -7.32 7.61
N PHE A 42 -6.00 -6.97 8.56
CA PHE A 42 -4.92 -5.98 8.42
C PHE A 42 -3.54 -6.66 8.39
N PHE A 43 -2.52 -5.93 7.93
CA PHE A 43 -1.13 -6.36 8.02
C PHE A 43 -0.56 -5.90 9.36
N TRP A 44 0.06 -6.81 10.10
CA TRP A 44 0.79 -6.47 11.32
C TRP A 44 2.17 -7.07 11.22
N GLY A 45 3.18 -6.23 11.05
CA GLY A 45 4.57 -6.64 10.88
C GLY A 45 5.44 -6.18 12.05
N LEU A 46 6.69 -6.64 12.06
CA LEU A 46 7.73 -6.04 12.90
C LEU A 46 8.04 -4.60 12.46
N LEU A 47 8.81 -3.87 13.27
CA LEU A 47 9.27 -2.52 12.94
C LEU A 47 10.04 -2.53 11.61
N PRO A 48 9.58 -1.77 10.59
CA PRO A 48 10.26 -1.70 9.29
C PRO A 48 11.69 -1.19 9.41
N GLN A 49 12.59 -1.69 8.57
CA GLN A 49 13.94 -1.16 8.39
C GLN A 49 14.03 -0.30 7.12
N PRO A 50 14.99 0.64 7.04
CA PRO A 50 15.22 1.38 5.80
C PRO A 50 15.46 0.43 4.62
N GLY A 51 14.68 0.59 3.54
CA GLY A 51 14.74 -0.25 2.35
C GLY A 51 13.83 -1.48 2.37
N ASP A 52 13.08 -1.71 3.46
CA ASP A 52 11.97 -2.66 3.44
C ASP A 52 10.82 -2.13 2.58
N HIS A 53 10.27 -2.99 1.72
CA HIS A 53 9.13 -2.68 0.88
C HIS A 53 7.96 -3.62 1.11
N LEU A 54 6.76 -3.08 0.90
CA LEU A 54 5.55 -3.86 0.65
C LEU A 54 5.28 -3.84 -0.85
N LEU A 55 5.44 -4.97 -1.52
CA LEU A 55 5.39 -5.07 -2.98
C LEU A 55 4.07 -5.69 -3.45
N PHE A 56 3.48 -5.08 -4.48
CA PHE A 56 2.24 -5.52 -5.12
C PHE A 56 2.50 -5.62 -6.63
N ILE A 57 2.55 -6.84 -7.16
CA ILE A 57 2.77 -7.12 -8.59
C ILE A 57 1.43 -7.52 -9.20
N PHE A 58 0.84 -6.64 -10.02
CA PHE A 58 -0.46 -6.92 -10.63
C PHE A 58 -0.32 -8.04 -11.67
N LYS A 59 -1.15 -9.10 -11.56
CA LYS A 59 -1.14 -10.21 -12.52
C LYS A 59 -1.46 -9.75 -13.93
N THR A 60 -2.33 -8.75 -14.04
CA THR A 60 -2.61 -8.03 -15.28
C THR A 60 -2.36 -6.55 -15.04
N PRO A 61 -1.40 -5.92 -15.75
CA PRO A 61 -1.15 -4.49 -15.61
C PRO A 61 -2.41 -3.67 -15.88
N LEU A 62 -2.65 -2.63 -15.07
CA LEU A 62 -3.93 -1.93 -15.07
C LEU A 62 -3.81 -0.42 -14.80
N PHE A 63 -4.84 0.34 -15.18
CA PHE A 63 -4.94 1.74 -14.82
C PHE A 63 -5.44 1.90 -13.39
N ILE A 64 -4.60 2.45 -12.51
CA ILE A 64 -4.96 2.71 -11.12
C ILE A 64 -5.64 4.08 -11.05
N LYS A 65 -6.97 4.09 -10.84
CA LYS A 65 -7.73 5.34 -10.71
C LYS A 65 -7.48 6.03 -9.37
N LYS A 66 -7.49 5.25 -8.28
CA LYS A 66 -7.27 5.71 -6.92
C LYS A 66 -6.59 4.61 -6.12
N TYR A 67 -5.73 4.98 -5.18
CA TYR A 67 -5.19 4.09 -4.14
C TYR A 67 -5.52 4.67 -2.75
N THR A 68 -5.54 3.80 -1.75
CA THR A 68 -5.71 4.19 -0.35
C THR A 68 -5.00 3.18 0.53
N PHE A 69 -4.04 3.65 1.31
CA PHE A 69 -3.34 2.88 2.33
C PHE A 69 -3.59 3.53 3.69
N ARG A 70 -3.91 2.70 4.69
CA ARG A 70 -4.14 3.11 6.07
C ARG A 70 -3.25 2.27 6.97
N SER A 71 -2.47 2.94 7.80
CA SER A 71 -1.60 2.32 8.81
C SER A 71 -2.05 2.77 10.21
N GLY A 72 -1.81 1.93 11.21
CA GLY A 72 -2.41 2.04 12.53
C GLY A 72 -3.88 1.62 12.55
N ASN A 73 -4.39 1.33 13.74
CA ASN A 73 -5.81 1.08 13.98
C ASN A 73 -6.20 1.56 15.39
N ALA A 74 -7.45 1.35 15.80
CA ALA A 74 -7.94 1.84 17.08
C ALA A 74 -7.28 1.18 18.31
N GLU A 75 -6.80 -0.06 18.18
CA GLU A 75 -6.07 -0.76 19.25
C GLU A 75 -4.57 -0.41 19.25
N HIS A 76 -4.02 -0.11 18.08
CA HIS A 76 -2.62 0.24 17.87
C HIS A 76 -2.52 1.57 17.10
N PRO A 77 -2.90 2.70 17.72
CA PRO A 77 -2.96 3.99 17.03
C PRO A 77 -1.59 4.53 16.67
N SER A 78 -0.52 4.07 17.34
CA SER A 78 0.86 4.49 17.09
C SER A 78 1.60 3.65 16.05
N ASP A 79 1.08 2.48 15.69
CA ASP A 79 1.68 1.53 14.74
C ASP A 79 1.42 2.01 13.29
N ARG A 80 1.96 3.18 12.95
CA ARG A 80 1.79 3.84 11.65
C ARG A 80 3.07 3.81 10.84
N LEU A 81 2.92 3.88 9.53
CA LEU A 81 4.02 4.13 8.61
C LEU A 81 4.33 5.62 8.60
N TYR A 82 5.60 5.95 8.79
CA TYR A 82 6.14 7.30 8.73
C TYR A 82 7.29 7.34 7.73
N ASN A 83 7.45 8.45 7.01
CA ASN A 83 8.46 8.61 5.95
C ASN A 83 8.39 7.52 4.85
N THR A 84 7.18 7.01 4.60
CA THR A 84 6.92 6.00 3.57
C THR A 84 6.26 6.66 2.37
N THR A 85 6.70 6.30 1.17
CA THR A 85 6.17 6.76 -0.11
C THR A 85 5.18 5.74 -0.68
N VAL A 86 4.37 6.18 -1.64
CA VAL A 86 3.62 5.27 -2.51
C VAL A 86 4.24 5.38 -3.88
N GLU A 87 4.67 4.26 -4.42
CA GLU A 87 5.47 4.22 -5.63
C GLU A 87 4.87 3.25 -6.65
N VAL A 88 4.95 3.59 -7.93
CA VAL A 88 4.42 2.76 -9.02
C VAL A 88 5.45 2.54 -10.10
N LEU A 89 5.42 1.35 -10.69
CA LEU A 89 6.20 1.00 -11.86
C LEU A 89 5.26 0.79 -13.07
N PRO A 90 5.26 1.72 -14.03
CA PRO A 90 4.59 1.55 -15.31
C PRO A 90 5.02 0.29 -16.06
N GLN A 91 4.12 -0.31 -16.84
CA GLN A 91 4.47 -1.42 -17.74
C GLN A 91 5.47 -1.00 -18.82
N GLN A 92 5.37 0.24 -19.27
CA GLN A 92 6.29 0.89 -20.20
C GLN A 92 6.69 2.22 -19.60
N LEU A 93 7.98 2.53 -19.58
CA LEU A 93 8.49 3.78 -19.04
C LEU A 93 7.99 4.96 -19.91
N PRO A 94 7.17 5.89 -19.39
CA PRO A 94 6.78 7.10 -20.11
C PRO A 94 7.97 7.92 -20.56
N VAL A 95 7.81 8.56 -21.72
CA VAL A 95 8.82 9.44 -22.34
C VAL A 95 9.13 10.65 -21.44
N THR A 96 8.22 11.03 -20.54
CA THR A 96 8.34 12.20 -19.65
C THR A 96 8.84 11.85 -18.24
N TYR A 97 9.62 10.77 -18.07
CA TYR A 97 10.15 10.34 -16.77
C TYR A 97 10.86 11.48 -16.00
N ASP A 98 11.57 12.34 -16.72
CA ASP A 98 12.36 13.46 -16.16
C ASP A 98 11.54 14.48 -15.35
N THR A 99 10.21 14.49 -15.50
CA THR A 99 9.30 15.38 -14.75
C THR A 99 8.81 14.78 -13.43
N TYR A 100 9.05 13.49 -13.20
CA TYR A 100 8.60 12.78 -12.02
C TYR A 100 9.76 12.48 -11.07
N ASN A 101 9.45 12.42 -9.77
CA ASN A 101 10.43 11.97 -8.78
C ASN A 101 10.55 10.44 -8.87
N THR A 102 11.64 9.97 -9.47
CA THR A 102 11.86 8.57 -9.82
C THR A 102 13.00 7.97 -9.03
N THR A 103 12.84 6.72 -8.60
CA THR A 103 13.89 5.94 -7.97
C THR A 103 14.84 5.37 -9.01
N ALA A 104 16.04 4.95 -8.57
CA ALA A 104 17.06 4.39 -9.47
C ALA A 104 16.61 3.10 -10.19
N ASP A 105 15.68 2.35 -9.59
CA ASP A 105 15.08 1.14 -10.15
C ASP A 105 13.79 1.42 -10.96
N GLY A 106 13.52 2.69 -11.25
CA GLY A 106 12.50 3.12 -12.20
C GLY A 106 11.10 3.25 -11.62
N PHE A 107 10.90 3.18 -10.31
CA PHE A 107 9.60 3.50 -9.73
C PHE A 107 9.36 5.02 -9.72
N VAL A 108 8.10 5.43 -9.88
CA VAL A 108 7.65 6.81 -9.76
C VAL A 108 6.95 7.00 -8.42
N ILE A 109 7.39 7.99 -7.65
CA ILE A 109 6.72 8.36 -6.40
C ILE A 109 5.42 9.13 -6.73
N VAL A 110 4.28 8.57 -6.33
CA VAL A 110 2.93 9.12 -6.57
C VAL A 110 2.22 9.58 -5.31
N GLY A 111 2.84 9.40 -4.14
CA GLY A 111 2.29 9.85 -2.86
C GLY A 111 3.21 9.54 -1.68
N LYS A 112 2.73 9.90 -0.50
CA LYS A 112 3.39 9.64 0.78
C LYS A 112 2.35 9.55 1.90
N PHE A 113 2.72 8.87 2.98
CA PHE A 113 1.90 8.83 4.19
C PHE A 113 1.93 10.18 4.92
N ASP A 114 0.76 10.57 5.45
CA ASP A 114 0.62 11.70 6.36
C ASP A 114 0.87 11.31 7.83
N SER A 115 0.78 12.27 8.74
CA SER A 115 0.97 12.05 10.18
C SER A 115 -0.13 11.18 10.83
N LEU A 116 -1.25 10.98 10.13
CA LEU A 116 -2.35 10.12 10.55
C LEU A 116 -2.20 8.69 10.01
N GLY A 117 -1.12 8.39 9.27
CA GLY A 117 -0.87 7.08 8.70
C GLY A 117 -1.73 6.79 7.47
N LEU A 118 -2.24 7.81 6.80
CA LEU A 118 -3.03 7.71 5.57
C LEU A 118 -2.18 8.13 4.36
N ALA A 119 -2.22 7.31 3.32
CA ALA A 119 -1.78 7.70 1.98
C ALA A 119 -2.91 7.42 0.98
N GLU A 120 -3.48 8.47 0.40
CA GLU A 120 -4.49 8.33 -0.65
C GLU A 120 -4.22 9.28 -1.81
N GLY A 121 -4.55 8.83 -3.02
CA GLY A 121 -4.29 9.61 -4.22
C GLY A 121 -4.68 8.86 -5.48
N SER A 122 -4.41 9.49 -6.63
CA SER A 122 -4.62 8.92 -7.96
C SER A 122 -3.28 8.73 -8.66
N VAL A 123 -3.19 7.73 -9.55
CA VAL A 123 -2.02 7.59 -10.42
C VAL A 123 -2.24 8.40 -11.69
N PRO A 124 -1.32 9.31 -12.08
CA PRO A 124 -1.46 10.11 -13.28
C PRO A 124 -1.63 9.23 -14.54
N ARG A 125 -2.63 9.53 -15.38
CA ARG A 125 -2.92 8.73 -16.58
C ARG A 125 -1.76 8.66 -17.58
N VAL A 126 -0.89 9.66 -17.60
CA VAL A 126 0.31 9.69 -18.46
C VAL A 126 1.29 8.56 -18.12
N LEU A 127 1.23 8.02 -16.90
CA LEU A 127 2.03 6.86 -16.51
C LEU A 127 1.51 5.53 -17.09
N GLY A 128 0.38 5.54 -17.79
CA GLY A 128 -0.15 4.35 -18.47
C GLY A 128 -0.68 3.28 -17.51
N ILE A 129 -0.60 2.02 -17.96
CA ILE A 129 -0.94 0.86 -17.14
C ILE A 129 0.23 0.52 -16.20
N ILE A 130 -0.10 0.21 -14.95
CA ILE A 130 0.87 -0.04 -13.88
C ILE A 130 1.05 -1.55 -13.71
N ARG A 131 2.31 -1.99 -13.69
CA ARG A 131 2.68 -3.39 -13.48
C ARG A 131 2.92 -3.69 -12.00
N GLN A 132 3.55 -2.76 -11.28
CA GLN A 132 3.87 -2.95 -9.87
C GLN A 132 3.58 -1.68 -9.07
N MET A 133 3.25 -1.87 -7.80
CA MET A 133 3.18 -0.81 -6.80
C MET A 133 3.98 -1.25 -5.59
N ARG A 134 4.60 -0.30 -4.90
CA ARG A 134 5.24 -0.56 -3.61
C ARG A 134 5.03 0.58 -2.62
N LEU A 135 5.19 0.23 -1.36
CA LEU A 135 5.38 1.14 -0.23
C LEU A 135 6.81 1.01 0.29
#